data_AF-A0A4D5RLW0-F1
#
_entry.id   AF-A0A4D5RLW0-F1
#
_cell.length_a   1.000
_cell.length_b   1.000
_cell.length_c   1.000
_cell.angle_alpha   90.00
_cell.angle_beta   90.00
_cell.angle_gamma   90.00
#
_symmetry.space_group_name_H-M   'P 1'
#
loop_
_entity.id
_entity.type
_entity.pdbx_description
1 polymer ?
#
loop_
_entity_poly.entity_id
_entity_poly.type
_entity_poly.pdbx_seq_one_letter_code
_entity_poly.pdbx_strand_id
1 'polypeptide(L)'
;MCEERAGLLSQFLSWTKTLKSTTLSFPTTEPSTQMLLDGLSSNTSISALELGYWRFKQRHAEDFAQLLRKNETLNNLVLHDIKTKLILQELSNYIEDNKFLVSLHVDDGGSFTQKPWMFKILDVLRRNSSLLQCAVHFVMGNHGKRFGEAFEQMFRSKALLKKVQELASETESGALERIRSGKRYLDINFLTVAGVVKGMVVCNKGDGRRIRLDQIGEDNWLRVRSYLKLADIKEKLEVPPLQGPRRRRRGHARRRKLKA
;
A
#
# COMPACT_ATOMS: atom_id res chain seq x y z
N MET A 1 -12.22 16.00 -29.00
CA MET A 1 -10.81 16.35 -29.17
C MET A 1 -10.30 15.66 -30.42
N CYS A 2 -9.65 16.40 -31.31
CA CYS A 2 -8.97 15.85 -32.48
C CYS A 2 -7.60 15.25 -32.07
N GLU A 3 -7.05 14.41 -32.94
CA GLU A 3 -5.85 13.61 -32.67
C GLU A 3 -4.60 14.47 -32.46
N GLU A 4 -4.46 15.57 -33.20
CA GLU A 4 -3.33 16.50 -33.02
C GLU A 4 -3.28 17.07 -31.59
N ARG A 5 -4.42 17.58 -31.09
CA ARG A 5 -4.53 18.09 -29.72
C ARG A 5 -4.37 16.98 -28.69
N ALA A 6 -4.88 15.79 -28.98
CA ALA A 6 -4.71 14.62 -28.13
C ALA A 6 -3.23 14.21 -28.01
N GLY A 7 -2.48 14.26 -29.11
CA GLY A 7 -1.04 13.99 -29.13
C GLY A 7 -0.25 14.99 -28.29
N LEU A 8 -0.52 16.29 -28.44
CA LEU A 8 0.13 17.34 -27.63
C LEU A 8 -0.18 17.18 -26.13
N LEU A 9 -1.45 16.89 -25.79
CA LEU A 9 -1.84 16.67 -24.40
C LEU A 9 -1.25 15.37 -23.83
N SER A 10 -1.23 14.29 -24.61
CA SER A 10 -0.59 13.04 -24.24
C SER A 10 0.91 13.25 -23.94
N GLN A 11 1.59 13.98 -24.83
CA GLN A 11 2.97 14.39 -24.60
C GLN A 11 3.06 15.16 -23.29
N PHE A 12 2.27 16.24 -23.10
CA PHE A 12 2.12 16.98 -21.83
C PHE A 12 2.00 16.11 -20.58
N LEU A 13 1.15 15.09 -20.63
CA LEU A 13 0.92 14.20 -19.50
C LEU A 13 2.11 13.27 -19.25
N SER A 14 2.85 12.81 -20.25
CA SER A 14 3.93 11.84 -20.05
C SER A 14 5.18 12.44 -19.37
N TRP A 15 5.64 13.62 -19.82
CA TRP A 15 6.82 14.30 -19.28
C TRP A 15 6.58 15.16 -18.04
N THR A 16 5.34 15.61 -17.76
CA THR A 16 5.11 16.51 -16.60
C THR A 16 5.39 15.81 -15.27
N LYS A 17 6.22 16.46 -14.44
CA LYS A 17 6.57 15.96 -13.09
C LYS A 17 5.89 16.75 -11.96
N THR A 18 5.19 17.83 -12.31
CA THR A 18 4.62 18.77 -11.35
C THR A 18 3.10 18.70 -11.26
N LEU A 19 2.41 18.25 -12.32
CA LEU A 19 0.95 18.17 -12.33
C LEU A 19 0.44 17.16 -11.31
N LYS A 20 -0.16 17.65 -10.21
CA LYS A 20 -0.63 16.79 -9.10
C LYS A 20 -2.08 16.32 -9.27
N SER A 21 -2.91 17.12 -9.95
CA SER A 21 -4.34 16.88 -10.15
C SER A 21 -4.76 17.41 -11.50
N THR A 22 -5.64 16.70 -12.19
CA THR A 22 -6.16 17.12 -13.49
C THR A 22 -7.57 16.56 -13.75
N THR A 23 -8.34 17.32 -14.50
CA THR A 23 -9.70 16.96 -14.94
C THR A 23 -9.71 16.97 -16.46
N LEU A 24 -9.93 15.80 -17.05
CA LEU A 24 -9.95 15.57 -18.49
C LEU A 24 -11.36 15.16 -18.92
N SER A 25 -12.27 16.15 -18.90
CA SER A 25 -13.69 15.97 -19.22
C SER A 25 -14.02 16.59 -20.57
N PHE A 26 -13.95 15.80 -21.63
CA PHE A 26 -14.23 16.23 -23.00
C PHE A 26 -14.44 15.03 -23.94
N PRO A 27 -15.23 15.18 -25.03
CA PRO A 27 -15.40 14.14 -26.04
C PRO A 27 -14.07 13.74 -26.68
N THR A 28 -13.82 12.44 -26.89
CA THR A 28 -12.65 11.93 -27.63
C THR A 28 -13.05 11.04 -28.81
N THR A 29 -12.16 10.94 -29.82
CA THR A 29 -12.20 9.83 -30.78
C THR A 29 -11.47 8.62 -30.21
N GLU A 30 -11.62 7.44 -30.82
CA GLU A 30 -10.91 6.24 -30.35
C GLU A 30 -9.38 6.39 -30.41
N PRO A 31 -8.78 6.90 -31.49
CA PRO A 31 -7.34 7.17 -31.50
C PRO A 31 -6.92 8.19 -30.44
N SER A 32 -7.72 9.25 -30.26
CA SER A 32 -7.44 10.26 -29.21
C SER A 32 -7.49 9.65 -27.81
N THR A 33 -8.42 8.74 -27.51
CA THR A 33 -8.47 8.02 -26.23
C THR A 33 -7.19 7.23 -26.01
N GLN A 34 -6.74 6.47 -27.01
CA GLN A 34 -5.50 5.69 -26.91
C GLN A 34 -4.30 6.58 -26.63
N MET A 35 -4.11 7.65 -27.41
CA MET A 35 -3.00 8.58 -27.21
C MET A 35 -2.96 9.12 -25.78
N LEU A 36 -4.10 9.51 -25.21
CA LEU A 36 -4.14 10.04 -23.85
C LEU A 36 -3.84 8.96 -22.79
N LEU A 37 -4.31 7.73 -22.99
CA LEU A 37 -3.96 6.61 -22.10
C LEU A 37 -2.45 6.34 -22.12
N ASP A 38 -1.82 6.39 -23.29
CA ASP A 38 -0.37 6.23 -23.43
C ASP A 38 0.38 7.33 -22.65
N GLY A 39 -0.09 8.58 -22.77
CA GLY A 39 0.47 9.71 -22.01
C GLY A 39 0.32 9.56 -20.50
N LEU A 40 -0.87 9.14 -20.04
CA LEU A 40 -1.14 8.87 -18.63
C LEU A 40 -0.32 7.69 -18.08
N SER A 41 -0.04 6.68 -18.91
CA SER A 41 0.68 5.46 -18.47
C SER A 41 2.11 5.73 -18.01
N SER A 42 2.73 6.77 -18.58
CA SER A 42 4.09 7.21 -18.24
C SER A 42 4.11 8.28 -17.16
N ASN A 43 2.95 8.79 -16.74
CA ASN A 43 2.87 9.85 -15.76
C ASN A 43 3.15 9.31 -14.35
N THR A 44 4.03 10.02 -13.63
CA THR A 44 4.46 9.67 -12.26
C THR A 44 4.20 10.81 -11.29
N SER A 45 3.31 11.75 -11.61
CA SER A 45 3.07 12.97 -10.84
C SER A 45 1.61 13.16 -10.43
N ILE A 46 0.66 12.68 -11.24
CA ILE A 46 -0.78 12.83 -11.02
C ILE A 46 -1.23 11.90 -9.90
N SER A 47 -1.85 12.51 -8.88
CA SER A 47 -2.42 11.83 -7.72
C SER A 47 -3.94 11.85 -7.66
N ALA A 48 -4.56 12.77 -8.40
CA ALA A 48 -6.00 12.87 -8.54
C ALA A 48 -6.36 13.09 -10.01
N LEU A 49 -7.16 12.18 -10.56
CA LEU A 49 -7.58 12.21 -11.96
C LEU A 49 -9.10 12.15 -12.04
N GLU A 50 -9.67 13.07 -12.79
CA GLU A 50 -11.08 13.05 -13.15
C GLU A 50 -11.21 12.89 -14.67
N LEU A 51 -11.98 11.89 -15.10
CA LEU A 51 -12.21 11.58 -16.51
C LEU A 51 -13.70 11.65 -16.83
N GLY A 52 -14.04 12.26 -17.96
CA GLY A 52 -15.42 12.35 -18.44
C GLY A 52 -15.51 12.46 -19.96
N TYR A 53 -16.58 11.91 -20.52
CA TYR A 53 -16.92 11.98 -21.95
C TYR A 53 -15.89 11.34 -22.91
N TRP A 54 -15.02 10.45 -22.43
CA TRP A 54 -14.07 9.74 -23.29
C TRP A 54 -14.71 8.55 -24.01
N ARG A 55 -14.33 8.34 -25.27
CA ARG A 55 -14.78 7.20 -26.08
C ARG A 55 -13.97 5.95 -25.74
N PHE A 56 -14.34 5.29 -24.65
CA PHE A 56 -13.81 3.99 -24.27
C PHE A 56 -14.41 2.85 -25.10
N LYS A 57 -13.53 2.00 -25.62
CA LYS A 57 -13.83 0.66 -26.13
C LYS A 57 -13.23 -0.38 -25.19
N GLN A 58 -13.57 -1.66 -25.39
CA GLN A 58 -13.08 -2.77 -24.58
C GLN A 58 -11.56 -2.71 -24.37
N ARG A 59 -10.78 -2.59 -25.46
CA ARG A 59 -9.31 -2.48 -25.40
C ARG A 59 -8.83 -1.30 -24.54
N HIS A 60 -9.49 -0.14 -24.65
CA HIS A 60 -9.09 1.05 -23.89
C HIS A 60 -9.39 0.87 -22.39
N ALA A 61 -10.46 0.16 -22.04
CA ALA A 61 -10.80 -0.15 -20.66
C ALA A 61 -9.79 -1.12 -20.04
N GLU A 62 -9.36 -2.13 -20.81
CA GLU A 62 -8.29 -3.04 -20.42
C GLU A 62 -6.95 -2.30 -20.23
N ASP A 63 -6.54 -1.48 -21.21
CA ASP A 63 -5.32 -0.67 -21.12
C ASP A 63 -5.33 0.23 -19.89
N PHE A 64 -6.47 0.87 -19.61
CA PHE A 64 -6.61 1.73 -18.44
C PHE A 64 -6.58 0.94 -17.12
N ALA A 65 -7.17 -0.26 -17.08
CA ALA A 65 -7.08 -1.14 -15.91
C ALA A 65 -5.64 -1.62 -15.67
N GLN A 66 -4.90 -1.96 -16.73
CA GLN A 66 -3.49 -2.34 -16.64
C GLN A 66 -2.59 -1.17 -16.21
N LEU A 67 -2.88 0.05 -16.69
CA LEU A 67 -2.25 1.28 -16.22
C LEU A 67 -2.45 1.41 -14.72
N LEU A 68 -3.69 1.34 -14.25
CA LEU A 68 -4.02 1.47 -12.82
C LEU A 68 -3.36 0.38 -11.98
N ARG A 69 -3.29 -0.86 -12.46
CA ARG A 69 -2.60 -1.96 -11.77
C ARG A 69 -1.19 -1.60 -11.33
N LYS A 70 -0.43 -0.92 -12.19
CA LYS A 70 0.99 -0.56 -11.95
C LYS A 70 1.18 0.87 -11.42
N ASN A 71 0.12 1.68 -11.38
CA ASN A 71 0.25 3.08 -11.01
C ASN A 71 0.44 3.24 -9.51
N GLU A 72 1.58 3.84 -9.12
CA GLU A 72 1.92 4.08 -7.71
C GLU A 72 1.56 5.49 -7.22
N THR A 73 1.14 6.36 -8.14
CA THR A 73 0.96 7.79 -7.86
C THR A 73 -0.49 8.22 -7.76
N LEU A 74 -1.39 7.57 -8.49
CA LEU A 74 -2.82 7.90 -8.54
C LEU A 74 -3.51 7.35 -7.29
N ASN A 75 -4.04 8.27 -6.49
CA ASN A 75 -4.69 7.96 -5.22
C ASN A 75 -6.21 8.14 -5.31
N ASN A 76 -6.65 9.11 -6.11
CA ASN A 76 -8.06 9.45 -6.29
C ASN A 76 -8.43 9.39 -7.77
N LEU A 77 -9.47 8.64 -8.11
CA LEU A 77 -10.02 8.55 -9.45
C LEU A 77 -11.50 8.93 -9.42
N VAL A 78 -11.91 9.80 -10.33
CA VAL A 78 -13.31 10.15 -10.56
C VAL A 78 -13.64 9.82 -12.01
N LEU A 79 -14.70 9.04 -12.22
CA LEU A 79 -15.17 8.63 -13.53
C LEU A 79 -16.60 9.10 -13.75
N HIS A 80 -16.78 9.94 -14.76
CA HIS A 80 -18.09 10.36 -15.25
C HIS A 80 -18.48 9.53 -16.47
N ASP A 81 -19.78 9.47 -16.78
CA ASP A 81 -20.39 8.82 -17.98
C ASP A 81 -20.75 7.32 -17.86
N ILE A 82 -21.70 6.90 -18.70
CA ILE A 82 -22.32 5.57 -18.81
C ILE A 82 -21.30 4.48 -19.14
N LYS A 83 -20.20 4.81 -19.84
CA LYS A 83 -19.13 3.85 -20.17
C LYS A 83 -18.25 3.49 -18.96
N THR A 84 -18.45 4.13 -17.81
CA THR A 84 -17.75 3.77 -16.58
C THR A 84 -17.95 2.31 -16.19
N LYS A 85 -19.12 1.73 -16.48
CA LYS A 85 -19.36 0.29 -16.25
C LYS A 85 -18.28 -0.60 -16.88
N LEU A 86 -17.91 -0.32 -18.13
CA LEU A 86 -16.92 -1.09 -18.88
C LEU A 86 -15.55 -1.01 -18.19
N ILE A 87 -15.13 0.20 -17.83
CA ILE A 87 -13.87 0.46 -17.13
C ILE A 87 -13.85 -0.29 -15.79
N LEU A 88 -14.93 -0.22 -15.02
CA LEU A 88 -15.01 -0.86 -13.71
C LEU A 88 -14.97 -2.39 -13.80
N GLN A 89 -15.63 -2.97 -14.81
CA GLN A 89 -15.56 -4.42 -15.04
C GLN A 89 -14.13 -4.86 -15.30
N GLU A 90 -13.42 -4.19 -16.20
CA GLU A 90 -12.01 -4.50 -16.46
C GLU A 90 -11.11 -4.21 -15.26
N LEU A 91 -11.31 -3.08 -14.59
CA LEU A 91 -10.56 -2.73 -13.40
C LEU A 91 -10.64 -3.82 -12.33
N SER A 92 -11.82 -4.42 -12.12
CA SER A 92 -12.01 -5.50 -11.15
C SER A 92 -11.17 -6.76 -11.41
N ASN A 93 -10.67 -6.94 -12.63
CA ASN A 93 -9.81 -8.07 -13.01
C ASN A 93 -8.33 -7.82 -12.66
N TYR A 94 -7.91 -6.55 -12.51
CA TYR A 94 -6.50 -6.18 -12.36
C TYR A 94 -6.17 -5.39 -11.09
N ILE A 95 -7.16 -4.81 -10.42
CA ILE A 95 -6.95 -3.85 -9.31
C ILE A 95 -6.35 -4.49 -8.05
N GLU A 96 -6.41 -5.82 -7.89
CA GLU A 96 -5.90 -6.51 -6.69
C GLU A 96 -4.43 -6.20 -6.38
N ASP A 97 -3.60 -6.01 -7.40
CA ASP A 97 -2.18 -5.67 -7.25
C ASP A 97 -1.94 -4.18 -6.92
N ASN A 98 -2.93 -3.31 -7.15
CA ASN A 98 -2.79 -1.87 -6.88
C ASN A 98 -2.90 -1.60 -5.36
N LYS A 99 -1.92 -0.88 -4.82
CA LYS A 99 -1.84 -0.53 -3.39
C LYS A 99 -2.09 0.96 -3.09
N PHE A 100 -2.26 1.78 -4.11
CA PHE A 100 -2.14 3.24 -4.01
C PHE A 100 -3.45 3.99 -4.29
N LEU A 101 -4.35 3.40 -5.09
CA LEU A 101 -5.69 3.93 -5.29
C LEU A 101 -6.48 3.73 -4.00
N VAL A 102 -6.94 4.83 -3.41
CA VAL A 102 -7.67 4.84 -2.13
C VAL A 102 -9.10 5.35 -2.28
N SER A 103 -9.37 6.13 -3.33
CA SER A 103 -10.70 6.66 -3.62
C SER A 103 -11.07 6.46 -5.08
N LEU A 104 -12.29 5.99 -5.30
CA LEU A 104 -12.94 5.90 -6.59
C LEU A 104 -14.34 6.48 -6.48
N HIS A 105 -14.64 7.52 -7.26
CA HIS A 105 -15.97 8.08 -7.38
C HIS A 105 -16.51 7.82 -8.79
N VAL A 106 -17.80 7.50 -8.87
CA VAL A 106 -18.50 7.23 -10.12
C VAL A 106 -19.89 7.82 -10.05
N ASP A 107 -20.26 8.55 -11.11
CA ASP A 107 -21.62 9.07 -11.26
C ASP A 107 -22.55 7.97 -11.78
N ASP A 108 -23.04 7.10 -10.89
CA ASP A 108 -23.91 5.97 -11.25
C ASP A 108 -25.30 6.02 -10.63
N GLY A 109 -25.61 7.04 -9.82
CA GLY A 109 -26.87 7.10 -9.06
C GLY A 109 -27.10 5.88 -8.16
N GLY A 110 -26.04 5.17 -7.75
CA GLY A 110 -26.09 3.94 -6.97
C GLY A 110 -26.22 2.64 -7.78
N SER A 111 -26.26 2.70 -9.11
CA SER A 111 -26.53 1.56 -10.01
C SER A 111 -25.50 0.42 -9.93
N PHE A 112 -24.25 0.72 -9.58
CA PHE A 112 -23.16 -0.26 -9.53
C PHE A 112 -22.93 -0.84 -8.12
N THR A 113 -23.54 -0.27 -7.09
CA THR A 113 -23.30 -0.63 -5.68
C THR A 113 -23.55 -2.11 -5.34
N GLN A 114 -24.42 -2.79 -6.09
CA GLN A 114 -24.75 -4.20 -5.87
C GLN A 114 -24.02 -5.18 -6.81
N LYS A 115 -23.05 -4.71 -7.61
CA LYS A 115 -22.39 -5.55 -8.61
C LYS A 115 -21.19 -6.30 -8.02
N PRO A 116 -21.01 -7.60 -8.31
CA PRO A 116 -19.87 -8.39 -7.81
C PRO A 116 -18.50 -7.77 -8.08
N TRP A 117 -18.30 -7.23 -9.28
CA TRP A 117 -17.05 -6.56 -9.65
C TRP A 117 -16.83 -5.25 -8.88
N MET A 118 -17.90 -4.56 -8.45
CA MET A 118 -17.78 -3.36 -7.61
C MET A 118 -17.34 -3.73 -6.19
N PHE A 119 -17.85 -4.83 -5.62
CA PHE A 119 -17.39 -5.32 -4.32
C PHE A 119 -15.88 -5.59 -4.31
N LYS A 120 -15.36 -6.25 -5.36
CA LYS A 120 -13.90 -6.47 -5.50
C LYS A 120 -13.12 -5.15 -5.46
N ILE A 121 -13.57 -4.15 -6.19
CA ILE A 121 -12.92 -2.84 -6.22
C ILE A 121 -12.98 -2.19 -4.83
N LEU A 122 -14.15 -2.17 -4.20
CA LEU A 122 -14.33 -1.58 -2.87
C LEU A 122 -13.48 -2.28 -1.80
N ASP A 123 -13.32 -3.59 -1.86
CA ASP A 123 -12.47 -4.34 -0.94
C ASP A 123 -11.00 -3.95 -1.10
N VAL A 124 -10.53 -3.76 -2.33
CA VAL A 124 -9.18 -3.23 -2.58
C VAL A 124 -9.03 -1.80 -2.08
N LEU A 125 -9.99 -0.92 -2.32
CA LEU A 125 -9.94 0.46 -1.81
C LEU A 125 -9.93 0.51 -0.28
N ARG A 126 -10.71 -0.36 0.40
CA ARG A 126 -10.69 -0.52 1.86
C ARG A 126 -9.33 -1.01 2.35
N ARG A 127 -8.75 -2.03 1.71
CA ARG A 127 -7.41 -2.54 2.01
C ARG A 127 -6.37 -1.44 1.89
N ASN A 128 -6.38 -0.71 0.78
CA ASN A 128 -5.41 0.36 0.51
C ASN A 128 -5.59 1.53 1.48
N SER A 129 -6.84 1.88 1.83
CA SER A 129 -7.14 2.88 2.86
C SER A 129 -6.63 2.44 4.24
N SER A 130 -6.81 1.17 4.61
CA SER A 130 -6.26 0.60 5.85
C SER A 130 -4.72 0.64 5.87
N LEU A 131 -4.08 0.32 4.74
CA LEU A 131 -2.63 0.43 4.56
C LEU A 131 -2.16 1.88 4.76
N LEU A 132 -2.83 2.84 4.14
CA LEU A 132 -2.55 4.26 4.29
C LEU A 132 -2.69 4.72 5.75
N GLN A 133 -3.78 4.34 6.44
CA GLN A 133 -3.98 4.69 7.84
C GLN A 133 -2.91 4.05 8.74
N CYS A 134 -2.52 2.80 8.47
CA CYS A 134 -1.42 2.16 9.21
C CYS A 134 -0.10 2.90 9.03
N ALA A 135 0.21 3.35 7.81
CA ALA A 135 1.39 4.16 7.52
C ALA A 135 1.36 5.51 8.25
N VAL A 136 0.19 6.17 8.30
CA VAL A 136 -0.01 7.40 9.08
C VAL A 136 0.25 7.14 10.56
N HIS A 137 -0.31 6.09 11.15
CA HIS A 137 -0.10 5.77 12.57
C HIS A 137 1.39 5.60 12.91
N PHE A 138 2.18 5.02 12.00
CA PHE A 138 3.63 4.92 12.18
C PHE A 138 4.29 6.29 12.27
N VAL A 139 3.96 7.18 11.34
CA VAL A 139 4.45 8.57 11.30
C VAL A 139 4.02 9.36 12.54
N MET A 140 2.85 9.04 13.10
CA MET A 140 2.32 9.65 14.31
C MET A 140 2.85 9.00 15.62
N GLY A 141 3.80 8.07 15.53
CA GLY A 141 4.52 7.52 16.69
C GLY A 141 4.16 6.08 17.09
N ASN A 142 3.29 5.39 16.35
CA ASN A 142 2.99 3.99 16.62
C ASN A 142 3.94 3.05 15.87
N HIS A 143 4.96 2.55 16.56
CA HIS A 143 6.05 1.80 15.95
C HIS A 143 5.87 0.28 15.91
N GLY A 144 4.63 -0.21 15.95
CA GLY A 144 4.35 -1.63 15.75
C GLY A 144 4.72 -2.11 14.34
N LYS A 145 5.12 -3.38 14.22
CA LYS A 145 5.57 -4.01 12.96
C LYS A 145 4.63 -3.75 11.78
N ARG A 146 3.32 -3.98 11.96
CA ARG A 146 2.28 -3.76 10.94
C ARG A 146 2.27 -2.31 10.42
N PHE A 147 2.43 -1.34 11.32
CA PHE A 147 2.46 0.08 10.94
C PHE A 147 3.75 0.42 10.21
N GLY A 148 4.88 -0.13 10.66
CA GLY A 148 6.16 -0.01 9.99
C GLY A 148 6.15 -0.59 8.57
N GLU A 149 5.56 -1.77 8.36
CA GLU A 149 5.44 -2.42 7.05
C GLU A 149 4.57 -1.61 6.09
N ALA A 150 3.47 -1.06 6.60
CA ALA A 150 2.60 -0.19 5.83
C ALA A 150 3.33 1.10 5.44
N PHE A 151 4.06 1.69 6.39
CA PHE A 151 4.86 2.87 6.16
C PHE A 151 5.99 2.62 5.16
N GLU A 152 6.74 1.52 5.28
CA GLU A 152 7.81 1.14 4.34
C GLU A 152 7.29 1.00 2.90
N GLN A 153 6.05 0.56 2.71
CA GLN A 153 5.41 0.48 1.39
C GLN A 153 4.93 1.85 0.88
N MET A 154 4.45 2.73 1.77
CA MET A 154 3.72 3.95 1.39
C MET A 154 4.52 5.25 1.56
N PHE A 155 5.75 5.23 2.10
CA PHE A 155 6.46 6.46 2.51
C PHE A 155 6.71 7.48 1.39
N ARG A 156 6.66 7.04 0.13
CA ARG A 156 6.79 7.91 -1.06
C ARG A 156 5.46 8.37 -1.65
N SER A 157 4.34 7.85 -1.15
CA SER A 157 3.01 8.15 -1.67
C SER A 157 2.55 9.55 -1.27
N LYS A 158 1.98 10.30 -2.22
CA LYS A 158 1.37 11.60 -1.97
C LYS A 158 0.13 11.50 -1.08
N ALA A 159 -0.58 10.38 -1.10
CA ALA A 159 -1.70 10.15 -0.19
C ALA A 159 -1.25 10.18 1.28
N LEU A 160 -0.09 9.61 1.60
CA LEU A 160 0.46 9.66 2.95
C LEU A 160 0.76 11.09 3.37
N LEU A 161 1.43 11.86 2.50
CA LEU A 161 1.73 13.27 2.75
C LEU A 161 0.47 14.08 3.06
N LYS A 162 -0.54 14.01 2.18
CA LYS A 162 -1.81 14.72 2.37
C LYS A 162 -2.48 14.32 3.69
N LYS A 163 -2.54 13.02 3.99
CA LYS A 163 -3.22 12.54 5.20
C LYS A 163 -2.50 12.94 6.49
N VAL A 164 -1.17 12.92 6.49
CA VAL A 164 -0.36 13.42 7.62
C VAL A 164 -0.56 14.93 7.78
N GLN A 165 -0.54 15.69 6.69
CA GLN A 165 -0.77 17.13 6.70
C GLN A 165 -2.15 17.48 7.30
N GLU A 166 -3.21 16.79 6.87
CA GLU A 166 -4.57 16.96 7.39
C GLU A 166 -4.65 16.65 8.90
N LEU A 167 -4.10 15.51 9.33
CA LEU A 167 -4.26 15.04 10.72
C LEU A 167 -3.36 15.78 11.72
N ALA A 168 -2.14 16.15 11.31
CA ALA A 168 -1.22 16.89 12.15
C ALA A 168 -1.50 18.41 12.12
N SER A 169 -2.37 18.89 11.21
CA SER A 169 -2.60 20.32 10.98
C SER A 169 -1.30 21.08 10.67
N GLU A 170 -0.42 20.48 9.87
CA GLU A 170 0.90 21.01 9.53
C GLU A 170 0.95 21.56 8.10
N THR A 171 2.04 22.28 7.79
CA THR A 171 2.36 22.63 6.39
C THR A 171 2.85 21.41 5.62
N GLU A 172 2.84 21.47 4.27
CA GLU A 172 3.39 20.39 3.44
C GLU A 172 4.86 20.08 3.83
N SER A 173 5.65 21.11 4.15
CA SER A 173 7.03 20.95 4.60
C SER A 173 7.12 20.26 5.97
N GLY A 174 6.26 20.62 6.92
CA GLY A 174 6.22 19.98 8.24
C GLY A 174 5.86 18.49 8.13
N ALA A 175 4.82 18.18 7.35
CA ALA A 175 4.41 16.80 7.09
C ALA A 175 5.49 15.99 6.37
N LEU A 176 6.22 16.58 5.43
CA LEU A 176 7.38 15.95 4.77
C LEU A 176 8.51 15.64 5.75
N GLU A 177 8.87 16.60 6.61
CA GLU A 177 9.89 16.38 7.65
C GLU A 177 9.47 15.26 8.60
N ARG A 178 8.20 15.22 9.02
CA ARG A 178 7.68 14.14 9.86
C ARG A 178 7.80 12.77 9.20
N ILE A 179 7.46 12.66 7.91
CA ILE A 179 7.64 11.43 7.13
C ILE A 179 9.13 11.05 7.05
N ARG A 180 10.03 12.03 6.82
CA ARG A 180 11.49 11.80 6.80
C ARG A 180 12.01 11.32 8.15
N SER A 181 11.57 11.93 9.25
CA SER A 181 11.91 11.50 10.61
C SER A 181 11.40 10.09 10.88
N GLY A 182 10.18 9.76 10.45
CA GLY A 182 9.63 8.40 10.52
C GLY A 182 10.48 7.39 9.76
N LYS A 183 10.96 7.73 8.55
CA LYS A 183 11.87 6.87 7.78
C LYS A 183 13.21 6.66 8.49
N ARG A 184 13.82 7.74 9.00
CA ARG A 184 15.06 7.64 9.77
C ARG A 184 14.88 6.77 11.01
N TYR A 185 13.79 6.97 11.74
CA TYR A 185 13.46 6.17 12.91
C TYR A 185 13.32 4.68 12.56
N LEU A 186 12.58 4.36 11.50
CA LEU A 186 12.41 2.98 11.03
C LEU A 186 13.74 2.33 10.67
N ASP A 187 14.65 3.08 10.04
CA ASP A 187 15.95 2.52 9.62
C ASP A 187 16.86 2.23 10.80
N ILE A 188 16.94 3.15 11.77
CA ILE A 188 17.74 2.99 12.97
C ILE A 188 17.15 1.90 13.88
N ASN A 189 15.84 1.89 14.08
CA ASN A 189 15.15 1.00 15.01
C ASN A 189 14.54 -0.24 14.34
N PHE A 190 15.03 -0.61 13.16
CA PHE A 190 14.44 -1.66 12.32
C PHE A 190 14.18 -2.97 13.07
N LEU A 191 15.17 -3.47 13.82
CA LEU A 191 15.03 -4.75 14.53
C LEU A 191 14.00 -4.68 15.67
N THR A 192 13.83 -3.52 16.29
CA THR A 192 12.84 -3.29 17.34
C THR A 192 11.44 -3.22 16.74
N VAL A 193 11.27 -2.44 15.66
CA VAL A 193 10.01 -2.37 14.91
C VAL A 193 9.62 -3.74 14.34
N ALA A 194 10.60 -4.51 13.86
CA ALA A 194 10.40 -5.87 13.36
C ALA A 194 10.05 -6.89 14.47
N GLY A 195 10.21 -6.53 15.74
CA GLY A 195 10.02 -7.43 16.89
C GLY A 195 11.14 -8.47 17.07
N VAL A 196 12.29 -8.29 16.43
CA VAL A 196 13.45 -9.19 16.55
C VAL A 196 14.17 -8.96 17.89
N VAL A 197 14.24 -7.70 18.33
CA VAL A 197 14.82 -7.32 19.63
C VAL A 197 13.84 -6.45 20.42
N LYS A 198 13.99 -6.42 21.74
CA LYS A 198 13.16 -5.56 22.61
C LYS A 198 13.58 -4.08 22.63
N GLY A 199 14.82 -3.78 22.24
CA GLY A 199 15.36 -2.42 22.33
C GLY A 199 16.58 -2.21 21.42
N MET A 200 17.69 -2.86 21.73
CA MET A 200 18.91 -2.76 20.92
C MET A 200 19.65 -4.10 20.83
N VAL A 201 20.49 -4.24 19.80
CA VAL A 201 21.41 -5.36 19.67
C VAL A 201 22.60 -5.13 20.58
N VAL A 202 22.91 -6.10 21.42
CA VAL A 202 24.10 -6.10 22.28
C VAL A 202 24.82 -7.42 22.10
N CYS A 203 26.12 -7.39 21.85
CA CYS A 203 26.92 -8.60 21.79
C CYS A 203 27.50 -8.92 23.18
N ASN A 204 27.52 -10.22 23.54
CA ASN A 204 28.20 -10.68 24.75
C ASN A 204 29.67 -10.23 24.75
N LYS A 205 30.22 -9.97 25.94
CA LYS A 205 31.62 -9.51 26.12
C LYS A 205 32.57 -10.48 25.42
N GLY A 206 33.22 -10.00 24.35
CA GLY A 206 34.22 -10.75 23.59
C GLY A 206 35.63 -10.46 24.07
N ASP A 207 36.62 -11.10 23.44
CA ASP A 207 38.06 -10.95 23.69
C ASP A 207 38.64 -9.60 23.21
N GLY A 208 37.80 -8.71 22.67
CA GLY A 208 38.17 -7.37 22.19
C GLY A 208 38.92 -7.34 20.86
N ARG A 209 39.17 -8.50 20.22
CA ARG A 209 40.03 -8.58 19.02
C ARG A 209 39.30 -8.36 17.69
N ARG A 210 37.97 -8.35 17.68
CA ARG A 210 37.15 -8.20 16.46
C ARG A 210 36.05 -7.17 16.67
N ILE A 211 35.78 -6.37 15.64
CA ILE A 211 34.59 -5.51 15.58
C ILE A 211 33.35 -6.39 15.61
N ARG A 212 32.43 -6.06 16.51
CA ARG A 212 31.18 -6.81 16.73
C ARG A 212 29.99 -6.07 16.11
N LEU A 213 28.87 -6.78 15.96
CA LEU A 213 27.68 -6.26 15.30
C LEU A 213 27.11 -5.01 16.02
N ASP A 214 27.20 -4.95 17.34
CA ASP A 214 26.80 -3.81 18.17
C ASP A 214 27.78 -2.62 18.10
N GLN A 215 28.91 -2.77 17.40
CA GLN A 215 29.98 -1.77 17.29
C GLN A 215 30.20 -1.27 15.86
N ILE A 216 29.37 -1.67 14.89
CA ILE A 216 29.55 -1.28 13.49
C ILE A 216 29.24 0.20 13.23
N GLY A 217 28.56 0.89 14.14
CA GLY A 217 28.15 2.30 13.97
C GLY A 217 26.91 2.48 13.08
N GLU A 218 26.32 3.68 13.11
CA GLU A 218 25.05 3.99 12.42
C GLU A 218 25.16 3.83 10.90
N ASP A 219 26.22 4.32 10.26
CA ASP A 219 26.35 4.29 8.80
C ASP A 219 26.41 2.86 8.24
N ASN A 220 27.18 1.99 8.89
CA ASN A 220 27.25 0.57 8.52
C ASN A 220 25.92 -0.14 8.81
N TRP A 221 25.25 0.22 9.91
CA TRP A 221 23.90 -0.30 10.20
C TRP A 221 22.89 0.10 9.13
N LEU A 222 22.86 1.37 8.73
CA LEU A 222 22.00 1.87 7.65
C LEU A 222 22.30 1.15 6.33
N ARG A 223 23.57 0.82 6.08
CA ARG A 223 23.95 0.02 4.91
C ARG A 223 23.39 -1.40 4.97
N VAL A 224 23.46 -2.07 6.12
CA VAL A 224 22.82 -3.39 6.31
C VAL A 224 21.31 -3.28 6.13
N ARG A 225 20.67 -2.29 6.77
CA ARG A 225 19.24 -2.00 6.68
C ARG A 225 18.78 -1.79 5.23
N SER A 226 19.60 -1.22 4.36
CA SER A 226 19.25 -1.02 2.94
C SER A 226 18.97 -2.32 2.18
N TYR A 227 19.39 -3.48 2.71
CA TYR A 227 19.16 -4.81 2.14
C TYR A 227 18.00 -5.58 2.79
N LEU A 228 17.38 -5.05 3.83
CA LEU A 228 16.34 -5.72 4.61
C LEU A 228 15.00 -5.00 4.41
N LYS A 229 13.89 -5.73 4.39
CA LYS A 229 12.54 -5.17 4.50
C LYS A 229 11.83 -5.76 5.71
N LEU A 230 10.87 -5.05 6.27
CA LEU A 230 10.09 -5.57 7.40
C LEU A 230 9.31 -6.83 6.99
N ALA A 231 8.81 -6.85 5.75
CA ALA A 231 8.11 -7.99 5.17
C ALA A 231 8.97 -9.26 5.04
N ASP A 232 10.31 -9.15 5.10
CA ASP A 232 11.21 -10.31 5.05
C ASP A 232 11.25 -11.06 6.40
N ILE A 233 10.87 -10.39 7.49
CA ILE A 233 10.88 -10.96 8.84
C ILE A 233 9.58 -11.74 9.06
N LYS A 234 9.66 -13.07 8.92
CA LYS A 234 8.52 -13.95 9.17
C LYS A 234 8.26 -14.09 10.66
N GLU A 235 6.98 -14.07 11.03
CA GLU A 235 6.59 -14.45 12.39
C GLU A 235 6.93 -15.92 12.61
N LYS A 236 7.36 -16.24 13.83
CA LYS A 236 7.63 -17.62 14.20
C LYS A 236 6.29 -18.34 14.18
N LEU A 237 6.11 -19.27 13.23
CA LEU A 237 4.97 -20.17 13.26
C LEU A 237 5.00 -20.89 14.61
N GLU A 238 3.98 -20.64 15.46
CA GLU A 238 3.74 -21.49 16.60
C GLU A 238 3.43 -22.88 16.07
N VAL A 239 4.42 -23.77 16.08
CA VAL A 239 4.19 -25.19 15.86
C VAL A 239 3.26 -25.63 17.00
N PRO A 240 2.04 -26.14 16.71
CA PRO A 240 1.17 -26.63 17.76
C PRO A 240 1.93 -27.66 18.58
N PRO A 241 1.87 -27.63 19.93
CA PRO A 241 2.58 -28.59 20.74
C PRO A 241 2.15 -29.99 20.30
N LEU A 242 3.13 -30.79 19.83
CA LEU A 242 2.94 -32.20 19.55
C LEU A 242 2.21 -32.81 20.74
N GLN A 243 0.99 -33.32 20.50
CA GLN A 243 0.23 -34.03 21.51
C GLN A 243 1.05 -35.27 21.91
N GLY A 244 1.83 -35.13 22.99
CA GLY A 244 2.55 -36.25 23.58
C GLY A 244 1.57 -37.36 23.97
N PRO A 245 2.01 -38.63 23.98
CA PRO A 245 1.12 -39.76 24.15
C PRO A 245 0.34 -39.64 25.46
N ARG A 246 -1.00 -39.68 25.36
CA ARG A 246 -1.93 -39.65 26.50
C ARG A 246 -1.52 -40.73 27.51
N ARG A 247 -0.89 -40.35 28.62
CA ARG A 247 -0.69 -41.23 29.78
C ARG A 247 -2.06 -41.66 30.28
N ARG A 248 -2.47 -42.89 29.97
CA ARG A 248 -3.63 -43.56 30.56
C ARG A 248 -3.44 -43.57 32.07
N ARG A 249 -4.20 -42.73 32.79
CA ARG A 249 -4.35 -42.85 34.25
C ARG A 249 -4.99 -44.21 34.54
N ARG A 250 -4.21 -45.16 35.06
CA ARG A 250 -4.73 -46.39 35.66
C ARG A 250 -5.56 -46.00 36.89
N GLY A 251 -6.87 -46.19 36.81
CA GLY A 251 -7.76 -46.00 37.94
C GLY A 251 -7.47 -47.05 39.03
N HIS A 252 -7.19 -46.60 40.24
CA HIS A 252 -7.17 -47.47 41.42
C HIS A 252 -8.61 -47.85 41.78
N ALA A 253 -8.95 -49.13 41.58
CA ALA A 253 -10.18 -49.71 42.10
C ALA A 253 -10.10 -49.80 43.64
N ARG A 254 -11.00 -49.07 44.34
CA ARG A 254 -11.23 -49.24 45.77
C ARG A 254 -11.97 -50.56 46.02
N ARG A 255 -11.31 -51.53 46.65
CA ARG A 255 -11.96 -52.70 47.26
C ARG A 255 -12.79 -52.24 48.47
N ARG A 256 -14.12 -52.34 48.38
CA ARG A 256 -15.02 -52.30 49.54
C ARG A 256 -14.79 -53.59 50.35
N LYS A 257 -14.39 -53.45 51.61
CA LYS A 257 -14.51 -54.53 52.61
C LYS A 257 -15.93 -54.49 53.16
N LEU A 258 -16.70 -55.56 52.96
CA LEU A 258 -17.87 -55.87 53.77
C LEU A 258 -17.39 -56.25 55.17
N LYS A 259 -18.03 -55.68 56.20
CA LYS A 259 -18.03 -56.24 57.56
C LYS A 259 -19.48 -56.30 58.02
N ALA A 260 -19.85 -57.53 58.40
CA ALA A 260 -20.93 -58.02 59.26
C ALA A 260 -22.25 -57.26 59.24
#